data_AF-A0A2X1PS82-F1
#
_entry.id   AF-A0A2X1PS82-F1
#
_cell.length_a   1.000
_cell.length_b   1.000
_cell.length_c   1.000
_cell.angle_alpha   90.00
_cell.angle_beta   90.00
_cell.angle_gamma   90.00
#
_symmetry.space_group_name_H-M   'P 1'
#
loop_
_entity.id
_entity.type
_entity.pdbx_description
1 polymer ?
#
loop_
_entity_poly.entity_id
_entity_poly.type
_entity_poly.pdbx_seq_one_letter_code
_entity_poly.pdbx_strand_id
1 'polypeptide(L)'
;MRLNEIVGSGSNQSLFESNPVIVTFQGNAEDLVISAPVIRNLDSGDKFNQMPNIIVKTKSGNAISAKVDVLKQEGLFPSGNVLNDLAEYNASGAAASVSKFAATTVASSVAVAPAGNAKANKGKVVVQGENVAEQQLQYWFQQADKETQTRFLNWAKSHK
;
A
#
# COMPACT_ATOMS: atom_id res chain seq x y z
N MET A 1 -7.91 -3.66 3.42
CA MET A 1 -8.32 -3.11 4.73
C MET A 1 -7.13 -3.08 5.69
N ARG A 2 -7.22 -2.36 6.81
CA ARG A 2 -6.25 -2.40 7.91
C ARG A 2 -6.97 -2.58 9.24
N LEU A 3 -6.33 -3.27 10.17
CA LEU A 3 -6.81 -3.44 11.54
C LEU A 3 -5.97 -2.58 12.47
N ASN A 4 -6.64 -1.76 13.28
CA ASN A 4 -6.04 -0.92 14.30
C ASN A 4 -6.65 -1.30 15.65
N GLU A 5 -5.84 -1.81 16.58
CA GLU A 5 -6.30 -2.21 17.91
C GLU A 5 -5.34 -1.73 19.00
N ILE A 6 -5.91 -1.39 20.16
CA ILE A 6 -5.11 -1.19 21.37
C ILE A 6 -4.84 -2.55 21.98
N VAL A 7 -3.57 -2.92 22.04
CA VAL A 7 -3.11 -4.21 22.54
C VAL A 7 -2.36 -4.04 23.86
N GLY A 8 -2.34 -5.08 24.69
CA GLY A 8 -1.77 -5.02 26.04
C GLY A 8 -2.78 -4.54 27.09
N SER A 9 -2.30 -4.30 28.31
CA SER A 9 -3.15 -3.96 29.46
C SER A 9 -2.48 -2.97 30.40
N GLY A 10 -3.30 -2.23 31.15
CA GLY A 10 -2.85 -1.22 32.09
C GLY A 10 -1.98 -0.15 31.41
N SER A 11 -0.84 0.17 32.03
CA SER A 11 0.13 1.12 31.49
C SER A 11 0.93 0.60 30.27
N ASN A 12 0.81 -0.68 29.92
CA ASN A 12 1.58 -1.32 28.85
C ASN A 12 0.74 -1.48 27.57
N GLN A 13 -0.21 -0.58 27.35
CA GLN A 13 -1.00 -0.55 26.13
C GLN A 13 -0.21 0.09 24.98
N SER A 14 -0.39 -0.45 23.78
CA SER A 14 0.18 0.11 22.55
C SER A 14 -0.82 0.00 21.41
N LEU A 15 -0.69 0.87 20.42
CA LEU A 15 -1.44 0.75 19.17
C LEU A 15 -0.76 -0.29 18.28
N PHE A 16 -1.48 -1.35 17.95
CA PHE A 16 -1.13 -2.26 16.86
C PHE A 16 -1.82 -1.78 15.58
N GLU A 17 -1.04 -1.69 14.51
CA GLU A 17 -1.56 -1.49 13.14
C GLU A 17 -1.12 -2.66 12.26
N SER A 18 -2.07 -3.25 11.55
CA SER A 18 -1.76 -4.36 10.66
C SER A 18 -1.12 -3.89 9.35
N ASN A 19 -0.39 -4.79 8.70
CA ASN A 19 -0.16 -4.74 7.26
C ASN A 19 -1.52 -4.67 6.54
N PRO A 20 -1.61 -4.03 5.36
CA PRO A 20 -2.86 -4.02 4.62
C PRO A 20 -3.23 -5.43 4.17
N VAL A 21 -4.48 -5.80 4.43
CA VAL A 21 -5.04 -7.12 4.13
C VAL A 21 -5.97 -7.02 2.92
N ILE A 22 -5.84 -7.95 1.99
CA ILE A 22 -6.72 -8.16 0.84
C ILE A 22 -7.67 -9.29 1.18
N VAL A 23 -8.96 -9.06 0.93
CA VAL A 23 -10.01 -10.05 1.16
C VAL A 23 -10.84 -10.12 -0.11
N THR A 24 -10.86 -11.28 -0.73
CA THR A 24 -11.56 -11.53 -1.99
C THR A 24 -12.62 -12.60 -1.78
N PHE A 25 -13.84 -12.27 -2.11
CA PHE A 25 -15.00 -13.14 -1.94
C PHE A 25 -16.02 -12.86 -3.05
N GLN A 26 -16.91 -13.83 -3.28
CA GLN A 26 -18.04 -13.63 -4.17
C GLN A 26 -19.15 -12.89 -3.42
N GLY A 27 -19.45 -11.66 -3.86
CA GLY A 27 -20.54 -10.87 -3.28
C GLY A 27 -21.91 -11.47 -3.58
N ASN A 28 -22.90 -11.13 -2.75
CA ASN A 28 -24.30 -11.45 -2.94
C ASN A 28 -25.17 -10.22 -2.55
N ALA A 29 -26.49 -10.34 -2.65
CA ALA A 29 -27.41 -9.24 -2.37
C ALA A 29 -27.64 -8.98 -0.86
N GLU A 30 -27.07 -9.81 0.03
CA GLU A 30 -27.21 -9.62 1.47
C GLU A 30 -26.15 -8.64 1.99
N ASP A 31 -26.51 -7.94 3.07
CA ASP A 31 -25.54 -7.21 3.89
C ASP A 31 -24.46 -8.18 4.39
N LEU A 32 -23.19 -7.76 4.31
CA LEU A 32 -22.05 -8.57 4.75
C LEU A 32 -21.41 -7.99 6.01
N VAL A 33 -20.91 -8.88 6.86
CA VAL A 33 -20.10 -8.60 8.04
C VAL A 33 -18.71 -9.17 7.80
N ILE A 34 -17.71 -8.29 7.81
CA ILE A 34 -16.31 -8.65 7.73
C ILE A 34 -15.70 -8.44 9.11
N SER A 35 -15.10 -9.48 9.68
CA SER A 35 -14.50 -9.42 11.01
C SER A 35 -13.11 -10.05 11.06
N ALA A 36 -12.30 -9.55 11.99
CA ALA A 36 -11.01 -10.10 12.35
C ALA A 36 -11.06 -10.66 13.79
N PRO A 37 -10.19 -11.59 14.16
CA PRO A 37 -10.01 -11.97 15.55
C PRO A 37 -9.43 -10.80 16.35
N VAL A 38 -9.77 -10.75 17.64
CA VAL A 38 -9.19 -9.78 18.58
C VAL A 38 -7.70 -10.02 18.73
N ILE A 39 -6.91 -8.97 18.56
CA ILE A 39 -5.47 -8.91 18.78
C ILE A 39 -5.24 -8.44 20.21
N ARG A 40 -4.65 -9.30 21.05
CA ARG A 40 -4.52 -9.02 22.49
C ARG A 40 -3.17 -8.41 22.84
N ASN A 41 -2.16 -8.69 22.02
CA ASN A 41 -0.77 -8.31 22.24
C ASN A 41 -0.03 -8.28 20.89
N LEU A 42 1.19 -7.75 20.91
CA LEU A 42 2.03 -7.64 19.71
C LEU A 42 2.32 -9.01 19.07
N ASP A 43 2.55 -10.08 19.84
CA ASP A 43 2.77 -11.42 19.30
C ASP A 43 1.56 -11.92 18.47
N SER A 44 0.33 -11.73 18.96
CA SER A 44 -0.87 -12.04 18.18
C SER A 44 -1.01 -11.13 16.94
N GLY A 45 -0.52 -9.89 17.02
CA GLY A 45 -0.50 -8.95 15.91
C GLY A 45 0.50 -9.36 14.83
N ASP A 46 1.70 -9.80 15.22
CA ASP A 46 2.73 -10.29 14.31
C ASP A 46 2.28 -11.55 13.58
N LYS A 47 1.58 -12.45 14.27
CA LYS A 47 0.95 -13.62 13.66
C LYS A 47 -0.12 -13.21 12.65
N PHE A 48 -0.95 -12.21 12.98
CA PHE A 48 -1.93 -11.67 12.07
C PHE A 48 -1.28 -11.02 10.84
N ASN A 49 -0.15 -10.33 10.99
CA ASN A 49 0.59 -9.73 9.88
C ASN A 49 1.24 -10.75 8.94
N GLN A 50 1.58 -11.94 9.45
CA GLN A 50 2.11 -13.05 8.65
C GLN A 50 1.01 -13.83 7.94
N MET A 51 -0.09 -14.10 8.65
CA MET A 51 -1.20 -14.89 8.13
C MET A 51 -2.52 -14.32 8.66
N PRO A 52 -3.08 -13.29 7.99
CA PRO A 52 -4.30 -12.64 8.43
C PRO A 52 -5.48 -13.61 8.35
N ASN A 53 -6.23 -13.71 9.43
CA ASN A 53 -7.47 -14.48 9.47
C ASN A 53 -8.66 -13.53 9.44
N ILE A 54 -9.35 -13.45 8.30
CA ILE A 54 -10.54 -12.62 8.12
C ILE A 54 -11.74 -13.52 7.86
N ILE A 55 -12.83 -13.24 8.56
CA ILE A 55 -14.10 -13.95 8.42
C ILE A 55 -15.06 -13.03 7.67
N VAL A 56 -15.67 -13.56 6.60
CA VAL A 56 -16.75 -12.90 5.88
C VAL A 56 -18.03 -13.69 6.11
N LYS A 57 -19.07 -13.02 6.59
CA LYS A 57 -20.41 -13.60 6.79
C LYS A 57 -21.47 -12.70 6.20
N THR A 58 -22.62 -13.26 5.87
CA THR A 58 -23.84 -12.46 5.71
C THR A 58 -24.29 -11.95 7.09
N LYS A 59 -25.12 -10.92 7.11
CA LYS A 59 -25.77 -10.42 8.33
C LYS A 59 -26.69 -11.47 8.98
N SER A 60 -27.22 -12.39 8.18
CA SER A 60 -27.96 -13.59 8.64
C SER A 60 -27.07 -14.64 9.31
N GLY A 61 -25.73 -14.48 9.25
CA GLY A 61 -24.75 -15.33 9.94
C GLY A 61 -24.09 -16.40 9.09
N ASN A 62 -24.46 -16.51 7.80
CA ASN A 62 -23.93 -17.52 6.88
C ASN A 62 -22.49 -17.18 6.49
N ALA A 63 -21.59 -18.16 6.56
CA ALA A 63 -20.20 -17.97 6.16
C ALA A 63 -20.08 -17.85 4.63
N ILE A 64 -19.28 -16.88 4.18
CA ILE A 64 -18.91 -16.70 2.78
C ILE A 64 -17.46 -17.13 2.61
N SER A 65 -17.19 -17.97 1.62
CA SER A 65 -15.82 -18.36 1.28
C SER A 65 -15.05 -17.12 0.81
N ALA A 66 -13.93 -16.85 1.46
CA ALA A 66 -13.05 -15.74 1.14
C ALA A 66 -11.62 -16.23 1.02
N LYS A 67 -10.87 -15.61 0.11
CA LYS A 67 -9.41 -15.70 0.04
C LYS A 67 -8.84 -14.47 0.72
N VAL A 68 -7.80 -14.67 1.51
CA VAL A 68 -7.15 -13.60 2.28
C VAL A 68 -5.67 -13.62 1.97
N ASP A 69 -5.08 -12.44 1.78
CA ASP A 69 -3.64 -12.26 1.60
C ASP A 69 -3.20 -10.90 2.15
N VAL A 70 -1.89 -10.69 2.25
CA VAL A 70 -1.29 -9.42 2.62
C VAL A 70 -0.94 -8.64 1.36
N LEU A 71 -1.40 -7.38 1.28
CA LEU A 71 -0.95 -6.45 0.26
C LEU A 71 0.44 -5.95 0.63
N LYS A 72 1.45 -6.40 -0.10
CA LYS A 72 2.78 -5.80 0.00
C LYS A 72 2.71 -4.38 -0.54
N GLN A 73 3.29 -3.46 0.20
CA GLN A 73 3.39 -2.07 -0.20
C GLN A 73 4.86 -1.74 -0.39
N GLU A 74 5.22 -1.32 -1.60
CA GLU A 74 6.61 -1.06 -1.96
C GLU A 74 6.86 0.44 -2.18
N GLY A 75 8.13 0.83 -2.20
CA GLY A 75 8.56 2.19 -2.46
C GLY A 75 8.65 3.11 -1.23
N LEU A 76 8.93 4.39 -1.50
CA LEU A 76 9.25 5.39 -0.49
C LEU A 76 8.02 5.88 0.31
N PHE A 77 6.81 5.70 -0.23
CA PHE A 77 5.55 6.11 0.38
C PHE A 77 4.52 4.97 0.32
N PRO A 78 4.72 3.90 1.11
CA PRO A 78 3.94 2.67 0.98
C PRO A 78 2.43 2.91 1.18
N SER A 79 2.02 3.86 2.02
CA SER A 79 0.60 4.20 2.19
C SER A 79 -0.02 4.97 1.03
N GLY A 80 0.77 5.63 0.17
CA GLY A 80 0.29 6.45 -0.94
C GLY A 80 -0.02 5.68 -2.23
N ASN A 81 0.50 4.45 -2.37
CA ASN A 81 0.47 3.67 -3.61
C ASN A 81 -0.54 2.52 -3.62
N VAL A 82 -1.46 2.44 -2.65
CA VAL A 82 -2.38 1.31 -2.45
C VAL A 82 -3.09 0.85 -3.73
N LEU A 83 -3.50 1.78 -4.60
CA LEU A 83 -4.18 1.45 -5.85
C LEU A 83 -3.24 0.75 -6.86
N ASN A 84 -1.99 1.21 -6.96
CA ASN A 84 -0.98 0.60 -7.82
C ASN A 84 -0.56 -0.76 -7.26
N ASP A 85 -0.28 -0.83 -5.95
CA ASP A 85 0.04 -2.09 -5.27
C ASP A 85 -1.07 -3.13 -5.50
N LEU A 86 -2.34 -2.72 -5.41
CA LEU A 86 -3.48 -3.60 -5.62
C LEU A 86 -3.65 -4.02 -7.09
N ALA A 87 -3.35 -3.12 -8.04
CA ALA A 87 -3.38 -3.45 -9.47
C ALA A 87 -2.28 -4.46 -9.83
N GLU A 88 -1.06 -4.25 -9.36
CA GLU A 88 0.06 -5.19 -9.52
C GLU A 88 -0.25 -6.53 -8.84
N TYR A 89 -0.78 -6.50 -7.62
CA TYR A 89 -1.21 -7.69 -6.92
C TYR A 89 -2.28 -8.46 -7.72
N ASN A 90 -3.27 -7.78 -8.28
CA ASN A 90 -4.29 -8.42 -9.12
C ASN A 90 -3.74 -8.98 -10.43
N ALA A 91 -2.68 -8.38 -10.98
CA ALA A 91 -1.96 -8.87 -12.16
C ALA A 91 -1.06 -10.07 -11.86
N SER A 92 -0.58 -10.21 -10.60
CA SER A 92 0.40 -11.22 -10.21
C SER A 92 -0.13 -12.67 -10.18
N GLY A 93 -1.45 -12.85 -10.11
CA GLY A 93 -2.04 -14.18 -9.89
C GLY A 93 -1.92 -14.69 -8.45
N ALA A 94 -1.59 -13.82 -7.49
CA ALA A 94 -1.53 -14.14 -6.06
C ALA A 94 -2.85 -14.71 -5.49
N ALA A 95 -2.81 -15.25 -4.27
CA ALA A 95 -3.86 -16.10 -3.72
C ALA A 95 -5.24 -15.43 -3.74
N ALA A 96 -5.32 -14.17 -3.28
CA ALA A 96 -6.54 -13.36 -3.27
C ALA A 96 -6.69 -12.44 -4.50
N SER A 97 -5.90 -12.62 -5.56
CA SER A 97 -5.97 -11.77 -6.75
C SER A 97 -7.28 -11.95 -7.52
N VAL A 98 -7.74 -10.86 -8.13
CA VAL A 98 -8.84 -10.87 -9.10
C VAL A 98 -8.33 -10.28 -10.40
N SER A 99 -7.97 -11.13 -11.37
CA SER A 99 -7.33 -10.69 -12.61
C SER A 99 -8.17 -9.68 -13.43
N LYS A 100 -9.50 -9.70 -13.28
CA LYS A 100 -10.38 -8.70 -13.92
C LYS A 100 -10.16 -7.28 -13.36
N PHE A 101 -9.66 -7.18 -12.13
CA PHE A 101 -9.28 -5.93 -11.46
C PHE A 101 -7.79 -5.60 -11.61
N ALA A 102 -7.05 -6.38 -12.42
CA ALA A 102 -5.71 -6.02 -12.86
C ALA A 102 -5.71 -4.87 -13.89
N ALA A 103 -6.90 -4.33 -14.22
CA ALA A 103 -7.08 -3.26 -15.18
C ALA A 103 -6.18 -2.06 -14.83
N THR A 104 -5.43 -1.66 -15.86
CA THR A 104 -4.31 -0.73 -15.84
C THR A 104 -4.63 0.57 -15.11
N THR A 105 -3.84 0.91 -14.11
CA THR A 105 -3.67 2.29 -13.67
C THR A 105 -2.96 3.08 -14.78
N VAL A 106 -3.66 3.36 -15.88
CA VAL A 106 -3.31 4.52 -16.71
C VAL A 106 -3.98 5.72 -16.05
N ALA A 107 -3.16 6.49 -15.33
CA ALA A 107 -3.42 7.86 -14.90
C ALA A 107 -4.56 8.08 -13.88
N SER A 108 -4.19 8.06 -12.60
CA SER A 108 -4.34 9.30 -11.83
C SER A 108 -3.03 10.08 -11.98
N SER A 109 -3.05 11.07 -12.87
CA SER A 109 -2.07 12.18 -13.01
C SER A 109 -0.58 11.81 -12.90
N VAL A 110 0.03 11.67 -14.09
CA VAL A 110 1.46 11.60 -14.42
C VAL A 110 2.17 10.26 -14.14
N ALA A 111 1.69 9.21 -14.81
CA ALA A 111 2.57 8.12 -15.25
C ALA A 111 2.73 8.25 -16.78
N VAL A 112 3.82 8.84 -17.23
CA VAL A 112 4.28 8.69 -18.62
C VAL A 112 5.11 7.41 -18.66
N ALA A 113 4.69 6.47 -19.51
CA ALA A 113 5.29 5.16 -19.70
C ALA A 113 6.82 5.21 -19.91
N PRO A 114 7.59 4.21 -19.42
CA PRO A 114 9.00 4.11 -19.75
C PRO A 114 9.15 3.57 -21.18
N ALA A 115 9.44 4.47 -22.12
CA ALA A 115 10.03 4.09 -23.39
C ALA A 115 11.54 3.90 -23.20
N GLY A 116 11.98 2.65 -23.33
CA GLY A 116 13.31 2.32 -23.88
C GLY A 116 14.55 2.63 -23.03
N ASN A 117 15.20 1.55 -22.57
CA ASN A 117 16.65 1.37 -22.53
C ASN A 117 17.52 2.58 -22.11
N ALA A 118 17.93 2.63 -20.85
CA ALA A 118 19.23 3.17 -20.49
C ALA A 118 19.81 2.46 -19.26
N LYS A 119 21.08 2.06 -19.39
CA LYS A 119 21.83 1.18 -18.50
C LYS A 119 21.92 1.75 -17.08
N ALA A 120 21.55 0.94 -16.09
CA ALA A 120 21.85 1.19 -14.69
C ALA A 120 23.37 1.13 -14.46
N ASN A 121 23.98 2.26 -14.08
CA ASN A 121 25.32 2.26 -13.52
C ASN A 121 25.18 2.25 -11.99
N LYS A 122 25.75 1.22 -11.36
CA LYS A 122 25.77 1.01 -9.91
C LYS A 122 26.61 2.10 -9.25
N GLY A 123 25.96 3.00 -8.53
CA GLY A 123 26.60 3.96 -7.63
C GLY A 123 26.03 3.81 -6.22
N LYS A 124 26.83 3.25 -5.32
CA LYS A 124 26.57 3.09 -3.89
C LYS A 124 26.33 4.47 -3.26
N VAL A 125 25.21 4.71 -2.58
CA VAL A 125 25.03 5.92 -1.76
C VAL A 125 24.66 5.51 -0.35
N VAL A 126 25.57 5.83 0.58
CA VAL A 126 25.40 5.71 2.03
C VAL A 126 24.46 6.83 2.48
N VAL A 127 23.43 6.47 3.25
CA VAL A 127 22.35 7.36 3.68
C VAL A 127 22.76 8.12 4.95
N GLN A 128 22.95 9.43 4.83
CA GLN A 128 22.91 10.39 5.94
C GLN A 128 21.59 11.15 5.85
N GLY A 129 20.83 11.19 6.96
CA GLY A 129 19.45 11.69 7.02
C GLY A 129 19.22 13.12 6.53
N GLU A 130 20.26 13.95 6.38
CA GLU A 130 20.15 15.30 5.80
C GLU A 130 19.83 15.28 4.29
N ASN A 131 20.19 14.21 3.58
CA ASN A 131 20.08 14.15 2.12
C ASN A 131 18.81 13.43 1.62
N VAL A 132 18.00 12.85 2.52
CA VAL A 132 16.80 12.08 2.12
C VAL A 132 15.73 13.00 1.54
N ALA A 133 15.50 14.17 2.16
CA ALA A 133 14.53 15.13 1.65
C ALA A 133 14.95 15.70 0.29
N GLU A 134 16.25 15.97 0.11
CA GLU A 134 16.80 16.43 -1.17
C GLU A 134 16.65 15.34 -2.25
N GLN A 135 16.96 14.08 -1.93
CA GLN A 135 16.80 12.97 -2.87
C GLN A 135 15.35 12.75 -3.28
N GLN A 136 14.40 12.89 -2.35
CA GLN A 136 12.98 12.85 -2.66
C GLN A 136 12.59 14.01 -3.58
N LEU A 137 13.05 15.22 -3.30
CA LEU A 137 12.75 16.39 -4.14
C LEU A 137 13.34 16.26 -5.55
N GLN A 138 14.58 15.77 -5.66
CA GLN A 138 15.24 15.48 -6.94
C GLN A 138 14.51 14.39 -7.72
N TYR A 139 13.98 13.37 -7.03
CA TYR A 139 13.19 12.32 -7.65
C TYR A 139 11.87 12.88 -8.21
N TRP A 140 11.13 13.65 -7.42
CA TRP A 140 9.88 14.28 -7.86
C TRP A 140 10.10 15.30 -8.98
N PHE A 141 11.18 16.07 -8.92
CA PHE A 141 11.52 17.03 -9.95
C PHE A 141 11.82 16.34 -11.29
N GLN A 142 12.56 15.24 -11.28
CA GLN A 142 12.87 14.47 -12.48
C GLN A 142 11.64 13.81 -13.13
N GLN A 143 10.64 13.43 -12.33
CA GLN A 143 9.40 12.82 -12.85
C GLN A 143 8.37 13.83 -13.37
N ALA A 144 8.49 15.10 -13.00
CA ALA A 144 7.60 16.15 -13.49
C ALA A 144 7.87 16.48 -14.97
N ASP A 145 6.85 16.94 -15.69
CA ASP A 145 7.01 17.45 -17.05
C ASP A 145 7.78 18.78 -17.08
N LYS A 146 8.26 19.19 -18.26
CA LYS A 146 9.11 20.39 -18.41
C LYS A 146 8.43 21.68 -17.97
N GLU A 147 7.13 21.81 -18.16
CA GLU A 147 6.39 23.00 -17.77
C GLU A 147 6.31 23.07 -16.24
N THR A 148 6.01 21.95 -15.60
CA THR A 148 5.97 21.82 -14.13
C THR A 148 7.36 22.03 -13.51
N GLN A 149 8.43 21.47 -14.07
CA GLN A 149 9.80 21.73 -13.63
C GLN A 149 10.15 23.21 -13.70
N THR A 150 9.76 23.89 -14.78
CA THR A 150 10.03 25.32 -14.96
C THR A 150 9.29 26.16 -13.92
N ARG A 151 8.01 25.87 -13.67
CA ARG A 151 7.22 26.53 -12.62
C ARG A 151 7.82 26.29 -11.23
N PHE A 152 8.25 25.06 -10.95
CA PHE A 152 8.88 24.71 -9.68
C PHE A 152 10.19 25.47 -9.46
N LEU A 153 11.07 25.54 -10.47
CA LEU A 153 12.32 26.32 -10.38
C LEU A 153 12.06 27.81 -10.19
N ASN A 154 11.03 28.36 -10.82
CA ASN A 154 10.66 29.77 -10.66
C ASN A 154 10.13 30.06 -9.25
N TRP A 155 9.29 29.19 -8.70
CA TRP A 155 8.82 29.28 -7.31
C TRP A 155 9.98 29.15 -6.30
N ALA A 156 10.91 28.21 -6.51
CA ALA A 156 12.06 28.04 -5.63
C ALA A 156 12.97 29.30 -5.63
N LYS A 157 13.15 29.92 -6.81
CA LYS A 157 13.89 31.20 -6.94
C LYS A 157 13.18 32.37 -6.24
N SER A 158 11.86 32.35 -6.13
CA SER A 158 11.10 33.41 -5.45
C SER A 158 11.13 33.29 -3.92
N HIS A 159 11.69 32.20 -3.38
CA HIS A 159 11.83 31.94 -1.95
C HIS A 159 13.31 31.90 -1.52
N LYS A 160 14.19 32.53 -2.30
CA LYS A 160 15.62 32.64 -2.05
C LYS A 160 15.96 33.99 -1.41
#